data_AF-A0A9Q2NW25-F1
#
_entry.id   AF-A0A9Q2NW25-F1
#
_cell.length_a   1.000
_cell.length_b   1.000
_cell.length_c   1.000
_cell.angle_alpha   90.00
_cell.angle_beta   90.00
_cell.angle_gamma   90.00
#
_symmetry.space_group_name_H-M   'P 1'
#
loop_
_entity.id
_entity.type
_entity.pdbx_description
1 polymer ?
#
loop_
_entity_poly.entity_id
_entity_poly.type
_entity_poly.pdbx_seq_one_letter_code
_entity_poly.pdbx_strand_id
1 'polypeptide(L)' 'MMQSIYLRAYLAGYAGRHIPRSIRRLIAGTEFHRAWLLGSMGFFEQGGVRYGPAYPYGIAPESERA' A
#
# COMPACT_ATOMS: atom_id res chain seq x y z
N MET A 1 3.55 6.39 -18.02
CA MET A 1 4.54 7.25 -17.31
C MET A 1 4.07 7.68 -15.91
N MET A 2 2.78 8.02 -15.70
CA MET A 2 2.26 8.38 -14.35
C MET A 2 2.15 7.21 -13.35
N GLN A 3 1.85 6.00 -13.85
CA GLN A 3 1.76 4.77 -13.04
C GLN A 3 3.05 4.45 -12.25
N SER A 4 4.23 4.81 -12.77
CA SER A 4 5.50 4.48 -12.12
C SER A 4 5.81 5.34 -10.89
N ILE A 5 5.34 6.58 -10.85
CA ILE A 5 5.57 7.49 -9.71
C ILE A 5 4.69 7.07 -8.52
N TYR A 6 3.43 6.72 -8.78
CA TYR A 6 2.53 6.20 -7.74
C TYR A 6 2.95 4.82 -7.25
N LEU A 7 3.42 3.94 -8.14
CA LEU A 7 3.99 2.66 -7.74
C LEU A 7 5.22 2.82 -6.84
N ARG A 8 6.10 3.78 -7.15
CA ARG A 8 7.26 4.10 -6.29
C ARG A 8 6.83 4.62 -4.92
N ALA A 9 5.82 5.49 -4.87
CA ALA A 9 5.25 5.98 -3.62
C ALA A 9 4.67 4.84 -2.79
N TYR A 10 3.91 3.96 -3.44
CA TYR A 10 3.34 2.74 -2.87
C TYR A 10 4.42 1.83 -2.26
N LEU A 11 5.45 1.49 -3.04
CA LEU A 11 6.57 0.65 -2.57
C LEU A 11 7.35 1.31 -1.43
N ALA A 12 7.50 2.63 -1.44
CA ALA A 12 8.13 3.36 -0.34
C ALA A 12 7.29 3.27 0.95
N GLY A 13 5.96 3.34 0.84
CA GLY A 13 5.05 3.11 1.96
C GLY A 13 5.15 1.68 2.49
N TYR A 14 5.10 0.70 1.58
CA TYR A 14 5.18 -0.72 1.90
C TYR A 14 6.50 -1.12 2.58
N ALA A 15 7.62 -0.54 2.14
CA ALA A 15 8.93 -0.76 2.75
C ALA A 15 9.10 -0.08 4.12
N GLY A 16 8.06 0.59 4.65
CA GLY A 16 8.13 1.29 5.93
C GLY A 16 9.01 2.54 5.92
N ARG A 17 9.33 3.09 4.73
CA ARG A 17 10.12 4.33 4.66
C ARG A 17 9.30 5.48 5.24
N HIS A 18 9.78 5.97 6.39
CA HIS A 18 9.19 7.11 7.06
C HIS A 18 9.40 8.39 6.26
N ILE A 19 8.33 8.91 5.68
CA ILE A 19 8.33 10.27 5.12
C ILE A 19 8.34 11.27 6.28
N PRO A 20 9.26 12.25 6.28
CA PRO A 20 9.31 13.34 7.27
C PRO A 20 7.97 14.07 7.37
N ARG A 21 7.60 14.51 8.57
CA ARG A 21 6.30 15.14 8.86
C ARG A 21 6.01 16.35 7.96
N SER A 22 7.04 17.13 7.64
CA SER A 22 6.96 18.32 6.76
C SER A 22 6.55 17.94 5.33
N ILE A 23 7.19 16.90 4.78
CA ILE A 23 6.88 16.40 3.44
C ILE A 23 5.48 15.80 3.43
N ARG A 24 5.14 14.99 4.44
CA ARG A 24 3.82 14.36 4.56
C ARG A 24 2.68 15.39 4.59
N ARG A 25 2.90 16.55 5.21
CA ARG A 25 1.98 17.70 5.19
C ARG A 25 1.85 18.33 3.80
N LEU A 26 2.95 18.46 3.06
CA LEU A 26 2.98 19.10 1.75
C LEU A 26 2.30 18.24 0.67
N ILE A 27 2.46 16.92 0.75
CA ILE A 27 1.81 15.97 -0.18
C ILE A 27 0.42 15.54 0.28
N ALA A 28 -0.02 15.93 1.49
CA ALA A 28 -1.30 15.52 2.06
C ALA A 28 -2.45 15.84 1.09
N GLY A 29 -3.32 14.85 0.84
CA GLY A 29 -4.44 14.99 -0.09
C GLY A 29 -4.12 14.73 -1.56
N THR A 30 -2.85 14.62 -1.95
CA THR A 30 -2.46 14.26 -3.34
C THR A 30 -2.55 12.76 -3.60
N GLU A 31 -2.62 12.36 -4.87
CA GLU A 31 -2.56 10.96 -5.30
C GLU A 31 -1.27 10.26 -4.85
N PHE A 32 -0.16 11.00 -4.79
CA PHE A 32 1.12 10.50 -4.29
C PHE A 32 1.04 10.09 -2.81
N HIS A 33 0.40 10.92 -1.99
CA HIS A 33 0.17 10.60 -0.58
C HIS A 33 -0.78 9.41 -0.40
N ARG A 34 -1.85 9.33 -1.20
CA ARG A 34 -2.77 8.18 -1.17
C ARG A 34 -2.06 6.89 -1.53
N ALA A 35 -1.23 6.88 -2.57
CA ALA A 35 -0.45 5.72 -2.97
C ALA A 35 0.54 5.27 -1.88
N TRP A 36 1.29 6.21 -1.29
CA TRP A 36 2.17 5.91 -0.16
C TRP A 36 1.41 5.38 1.06
N LEU A 37 0.26 5.97 1.39
CA LEU A 37 -0.56 5.57 2.52
C LEU A 37 -1.10 4.15 2.34
N LEU A 38 -1.62 3.82 1.15
CA LEU A 38 -2.09 2.49 0.79
C LEU A 38 -0.99 1.44 0.96
N GLY A 39 0.22 1.73 0.47
CA GLY A 39 1.39 0.86 0.66
C GLY A 39 1.76 0.69 2.13
N SER A 40 1.78 1.77 2.92
CA SER A 40 2.10 1.73 4.34
C SER A 40 1.08 0.95 5.18
N MET A 41 -0.17 0.94 4.73
CA MET A 41 -1.26 0.17 5.34
C MET A 41 -1.31 -1.28 4.81
N GLY A 42 -0.51 -1.64 3.81
CA GLY A 42 -0.50 -2.97 3.23
C GLY A 42 -1.74 -3.29 2.39
N PHE A 43 -2.40 -2.27 1.82
CA PHE A 43 -3.50 -2.49 0.88
C PHE A 43 -2.98 -2.83 -0.51
N PHE A 44 -3.35 -3.97 -1.08
CA PHE A 44 -3.03 -4.28 -2.47
C PHE A 44 -4.06 -5.19 -3.11
N GLU A 45 -4.08 -5.22 -4.45
CA GLU A 45 -4.96 -6.08 -5.21
C GLU A 45 -4.14 -7.16 -5.92
N GLN A 46 -4.58 -8.41 -5.82
CA GLN A 46 -4.01 -9.53 -6.56
C GLN A 46 -5.14 -10.42 -7.07
N GLY A 47 -5.18 -10.68 -8.38
CA GLY A 47 -6.20 -11.56 -8.99
C GLY A 47 -7.64 -11.07 -8.80
N GLY A 48 -7.85 -9.75 -8.70
CA GLY A 48 -9.16 -9.14 -8.40
C GLY A 48 -9.56 -9.14 -6.93
N VAL A 49 -8.71 -9.67 -6.04
CA VAL A 49 -8.94 -9.71 -4.58
C VAL A 49 -8.18 -8.57 -3.91
N ARG A 50 -8.87 -7.77 -3.11
CA ARG A 50 -8.31 -6.62 -2.38
C ARG A 50 -7.89 -7.06 -0.98
N TYR A 51 -6.60 -7.08 -0.73
CA TYR A 51 -5.98 -7.35 0.56
C TYR A 51 -5.69 -6.05 1.31
N GLY A 52 -5.70 -6.12 2.64
CA GLY A 52 -5.42 -4.99 3.53
C GLY A 52 -5.42 -5.44 4.99
N PRO A 53 -5.34 -4.52 5.97
CA PRO A 53 -5.33 -4.88 7.39
C PRO A 53 -6.55 -5.68 7.85
N ALA A 54 -7.72 -5.43 7.23
CA ALA A 54 -8.95 -6.16 7.49
C ALA A 54 -9.07 -7.48 6.69
N TYR A 55 -8.27 -7.65 5.64
CA TYR A 55 -8.21 -8.86 4.82
C TYR A 55 -6.75 -9.19 4.47
N PRO A 56 -5.98 -9.70 5.45
CA PRO A 56 -4.54 -9.85 5.33
C PRO A 56 -4.16 -10.92 4.31
N TYR A 57 -3.13 -10.63 3.51
CA TYR A 57 -2.59 -11.57 2.54
C TYR A 57 -1.86 -12.72 3.25
N GLY A 58 -2.24 -13.96 2.95
CA GLY A 58 -1.59 -15.14 3.52
C GLY A 58 -2.15 -15.63 4.87
N ILE A 59 -3.29 -15.11 5.33
CA ILE A 59 -4.10 -15.78 6.36
C ILE A 59 -5.27 -16.50 5.67
N ALA A 60 -4.96 -17.44 4.78
CA ALA A 60 -5.92 -18.49 4.50
C ALA A 60 -5.82 -19.49 5.68
N PRO A 61 -6.94 -19.91 6.29
CA PRO A 61 -6.90 -21.09 7.15
C PRO A 61 -6.36 -22.25 6.31
N GLU A 62 -5.52 -23.06 6.93
CA GLU A 62 -4.83 -24.22 6.34
C GLU A 62 -5.76 -25.28 5.70
N SER A 63 -7.08 -25.08 5.78
CA SER A 63 -8.14 -26.00 5.32
C SER A 63 -8.35 -26.09 3.81
N GLU A 64 -7.72 -25.25 2.98
CA GLU A 64 -7.82 -25.29 1.50
C GLU A 64 -6.60 -25.95 0.82
N ARG A 65 -5.81 -26.71 1.58
CA ARG A 65 -4.84 -27.69 1.02
C ARG A 65 -5.44 -29.09 1.08
N ALA A 66 -6.43 -29.37 0.23
CA ALA A 66 -6.94 -30.71 -0.03
C ALA A 66 -7.01 -30.96 -1.54
#